data_AF-A0A840X1J3-F1
#
_entry.id   AF-A0A840X1J3-F1
#
_cell.length_a   1.000
_cell.length_b   1.000
_cell.length_c   1.000
_cell.angle_alpha   90.00
_cell.angle_beta   90.00
_cell.angle_gamma   90.00
#
_symmetry.space_group_name_H-M   'P 1'
#
loop_
_entity.id
_entity.type
_entity.pdbx_description
1 polymer ?
#
loop_
_entity_poly.entity_id
_entity_poly.type
_entity_poly.pdbx_seq_one_letter_code
_entity_poly.pdbx_strand_id
1 'polypeptide(L)'
;MHLKRLSRVGKITKAGTVLKISIAAEYGRRDQDGNFQQNTYWNTITLFNDAAITWAEGNVKQGHLVRATGTIRETAYEKNGETVYGVTLAANTLDDYTRAVRNADAKKRN
;
A
#
# COMPACT_ATOMS: atom_id res chain seq x y z
N MET A 1 6.71 0.31 17.37
CA MET A 1 6.83 -0.66 16.27
C MET A 1 6.65 0.09 14.95
N HIS A 2 7.64 0.07 14.05
CA HIS A 2 7.59 0.75 12.75
C HIS A 2 7.54 -0.28 11.63
N LEU A 3 6.48 -0.28 10.82
CA LEU A 3 6.35 -1.19 9.68
C LEU A 3 6.82 -0.49 8.39
N LYS A 4 7.68 -1.17 7.62
CA LYS A 4 8.09 -0.77 6.27
C LYS A 4 7.59 -1.82 5.28
N ARG A 5 6.86 -1.40 4.23
CA ARG A 5 6.31 -2.33 3.23
C ARG A 5 6.52 -1.79 1.82
N LEU A 6 7.03 -2.64 0.92
CA LEU A 6 7.12 -2.39 -0.51
C LEU A 6 6.00 -3.17 -1.22
N SER A 7 5.13 -2.47 -1.95
CA SER A 7 3.95 -3.08 -2.55
C SER A 7 3.46 -2.31 -3.77
N ARG A 8 2.67 -2.96 -4.62
CA ARG A 8 2.01 -2.29 -5.75
C ARG A 8 0.68 -1.68 -5.35
N VAL A 9 0.41 -0.47 -5.83
CA VAL A 9 -0.84 0.25 -5.59
C VAL A 9 -1.96 -0.36 -6.43
N GLY A 10 -3.07 -0.71 -5.79
CA GLY A 10 -4.30 -1.16 -6.45
C GLY A 10 -5.32 -0.04 -6.61
N LYS A 11 -5.76 0.56 -5.50
CA LYS A 11 -6.79 1.61 -5.51
C LYS A 11 -6.42 2.74 -4.58
N ILE A 12 -6.67 3.97 -5.01
CA ILE A 12 -6.53 5.19 -4.20
C ILE A 12 -7.95 5.72 -3.97
N THR A 13 -8.29 6.06 -2.73
CA THR A 13 -9.62 6.53 -2.35
C THR A 13 -9.52 7.62 -1.29
N LYS A 14 -10.13 8.78 -1.56
CA LYS A 14 -10.27 9.86 -0.58
C LYS A 14 -11.47 9.57 0.33
N ALA A 15 -11.27 9.64 1.63
CA ALA A 15 -12.31 9.37 2.62
C ALA A 15 -12.27 10.46 3.70
N GLY A 16 -13.13 11.47 3.58
CA GLY A 16 -13.06 12.65 4.44
C GLY A 16 -11.71 13.36 4.30
N THR A 17 -11.03 13.56 5.43
CA THR A 17 -9.71 14.20 5.51
C THR A 17 -8.54 13.25 5.27
N VAL A 18 -8.78 11.94 5.10
CA VAL A 18 -7.72 10.95 4.93
C VAL A 18 -7.66 10.39 3.51
N LEU A 19 -6.48 9.93 3.11
CA LEU A 19 -6.28 9.18 1.86
C LEU A 19 -6.03 7.72 2.15
N LYS A 20 -6.88 6.84 1.64
CA LYS A 20 -6.74 5.38 1.75
C LYS A 20 -6.17 4.81 0.46
N ILE A 21 -5.11 4.01 0.58
CA ILE A 21 -4.40 3.39 -0.54
C ILE A 21 -4.39 1.88 -0.31
N SER A 22 -5.06 1.14 -1.19
CA SER A 22 -5.01 -0.31 -1.23
C SER A 22 -3.73 -0.77 -1.91
N ILE A 23 -2.98 -1.66 -1.25
CA ILE A 23 -1.73 -2.20 -1.74
C ILE A 23 -1.75 -3.73 -1.77
N ALA A 24 -1.19 -4.29 -2.84
CA ALA A 24 -1.01 -5.72 -2.99
C ALA A 24 0.26 -6.17 -2.25
N ALA A 25 0.10 -7.08 -1.30
CA ALA A 25 1.17 -7.84 -0.70
C ALA A 25 1.13 -9.26 -1.28
N GLU A 26 2.02 -9.53 -2.22
CA GLU A 26 2.21 -10.88 -2.74
C GLU A 26 3.09 -11.66 -1.76
N TYR A 27 2.56 -12.77 -1.25
CA TYR A 27 3.33 -13.77 -0.54
C TYR A 27 3.23 -15.07 -1.32
N GLY A 28 4.27 -15.36 -2.08
CA GLY A 28 4.40 -16.65 -2.72
C GLY A 28 4.77 -17.70 -1.67
N ARG A 29 3.93 -18.73 -1.52
CA ARG A 29 4.22 -19.86 -0.64
C ARG A 29 4.25 -21.13 -1.48
N ARG A 30 5.26 -21.97 -1.28
CA ARG A 30 5.24 -23.34 -1.81
C ARG A 30 4.28 -24.18 -0.97
N ASP A 31 3.35 -24.85 -1.63
CA ASP A 31 2.52 -25.86 -0.99
C ASP A 31 3.33 -27.14 -0.72
N GLN A 32 2.68 -28.13 -0.08
CA GLN A 32 3.33 -29.40 0.28
C GLN A 32 3.74 -30.21 -0.95
N ASP A 33 3.09 -29.97 -2.10
CA ASP A 33 3.36 -30.64 -3.38
C ASP A 33 4.43 -29.91 -4.21
N GLY A 34 4.99 -28.82 -3.67
CA GLY A 34 6.07 -28.05 -4.29
C GLY A 34 5.59 -27.02 -5.31
N ASN A 35 4.28 -26.84 -5.51
CA ASN A 35 3.74 -25.82 -6.39
C ASN A 35 3.76 -24.45 -5.72
N PHE A 36 4.08 -23.42 -6.50
CA PHE A 36 4.11 -22.04 -6.01
C PHE A 36 2.71 -21.44 -6.08
N GLN A 37 2.10 -21.22 -4.92
CA GLN A 37 0.79 -20.56 -4.83
C GLN A 37 0.99 -19.06 -4.62
N GLN A 38 0.40 -18.25 -5.51
CA GLN A 38 0.39 -16.80 -5.38
C GLN A 38 -0.85 -16.35 -4.61
N ASN A 39 -0.67 -16.04 -3.33
CA ASN A 39 -1.72 -15.44 -2.52
C ASN A 39 -1.48 -13.93 -2.40
N THR A 40 -2.33 -13.16 -3.07
CA THR A 40 -2.29 -11.69 -3.01
C THR A 40 -3.17 -11.21 -1.85
N TYR A 41 -2.53 -10.62 -0.83
CA TYR A 41 -3.22 -10.00 0.29
C TYR A 41 -3.33 -8.50 0.06
N TRP A 42 -4.56 -7.99 0.06
CA TRP A 42 -4.82 -6.56 -0.03
C TRP A 42 -4.79 -5.92 1.36
N ASN A 43 -3.89 -4.96 1.54
CA ASN A 43 -3.76 -4.20 2.78
C ASN A 43 -4.06 -2.73 2.50
N THR A 44 -4.53 -2.00 3.51
CA THR A 44 -4.84 -0.57 3.38
C THR A 44 -3.81 0.27 4.12
N ILE A 45 -3.16 1.19 3.40
CA ILE A 45 -2.40 2.32 3.96
C ILE A 45 -3.36 3.50 4.11
N THR A 46 -3.35 4.15 5.27
CA THR A 46 -4.08 5.40 5.48
C THR A 46 -3.10 6.52 5.78
N LEU A 47 -3.16 7.59 4.99
CA LEU A 47 -2.43 8.83 5.23
C LEU A 47 -3.35 9.82 5.94
N PHE A 48 -2.85 10.40 7.03
CA PHE A 48 -3.60 11.31 7.90
C PHE A 48 -3.11 12.76 7.84
N ASN A 49 -1.89 13.00 7.37
CA ASN A 49 -1.33 14.35 7.31
C ASN A 49 -1.43 14.91 5.89
N ASP A 50 -1.78 16.20 5.78
CA ASP A 50 -2.06 16.84 4.50
C ASP A 50 -0.85 16.84 3.57
N ALA A 51 0.36 17.05 4.10
CA ALA A 51 1.58 17.09 3.29
C ALA A 51 1.82 15.76 2.55
N ALA A 52 1.68 14.62 3.23
CA ALA A 52 1.82 13.29 2.65
C ALA A 52 0.66 12.98 1.69
N ILE A 53 -0.56 13.45 1.99
CA ILE A 53 -1.72 13.30 1.11
C ILE A 53 -1.48 14.06 -0.20
N THR A 54 -1.14 15.35 -0.14
CA THR A 54 -0.88 16.19 -1.32
C THR A 54 0.27 15.61 -2.14
N TRP A 55 1.35 15.17 -1.49
CA TRP A 55 2.44 14.49 -2.19
C TRP A 55 1.95 13.21 -2.89
N ALA A 56 1.18 12.36 -2.21
CA ALA A 56 0.69 11.11 -2.77
C ALA A 56 -0.27 11.32 -3.95
N GLU A 57 -1.19 12.29 -3.85
CA GLU A 57 -2.13 12.64 -4.92
C GLU A 57 -1.40 13.09 -6.21
N GLY A 58 -0.27 13.80 -6.08
CA GLY A 58 0.52 14.26 -7.23
C GLY A 58 1.47 13.20 -7.82
N ASN A 59 1.94 12.24 -7.01
CA ASN A 59 3.06 11.38 -7.38
C ASN A 59 2.70 9.88 -7.52
N VAL A 60 1.62 9.43 -6.87
CA VAL A 60 1.29 8.00 -6.79
C VAL A 60 0.08 7.68 -7.66
N LYS A 61 0.21 6.62 -8.47
CA LYS A 61 -0.89 6.11 -9.31
C LYS A 61 -1.04 4.60 -9.14
N GLN A 62 -2.16 4.08 -9.63
CA GLN A 62 -2.38 2.64 -9.69
C GLN A 62 -1.23 1.94 -10.45
N GLY A 63 -0.80 0.79 -9.92
CA GLY A 63 0.34 0.02 -10.43
C GLY A 63 1.72 0.49 -9.96
N HIS A 64 1.83 1.67 -9.34
CA HIS A 64 3.10 2.17 -8.81
C HIS A 64 3.61 1.28 -7.67
N LEU A 65 4.93 1.13 -7.60
CA LEU A 65 5.61 0.44 -6.52
C LEU A 65 5.92 1.44 -5.41
N VAL A 66 5.27 1.31 -4.27
CA VAL A 66 5.40 2.27 -3.17
C VAL A 66 6.02 1.64 -1.93
N ARG A 67 6.71 2.46 -1.13
CA ARG A 67 7.13 2.14 0.23
C ARG A 67 6.39 3.02 1.22
N ALA A 68 5.70 2.41 2.17
CA ALA A 68 5.10 3.14 3.29
C ALA A 68 5.84 2.85 4.60
N THR A 69 5.96 3.88 5.44
CA THR A 69 6.44 3.74 6.83
C THR A 69 5.42 4.29 7.80
N GLY A 70 5.05 3.49 8.80
CA GLY A 70 4.00 3.85 9.74
C GLY A 70 3.81 2.87 10.89
N THR A 71 2.65 2.98 11.54
CA THR A 71 2.21 2.12 12.64
C THR A 71 0.94 1.37 12.25
N ILE A 72 0.80 0.12 12.69
CA ILE A 72 -0.47 -0.61 12.58
C ILE A 72 -1.47 0.01 13.56
N ARG A 73 -2.70 0.26 13.11
CA ARG A 73 -3.80 0.75 13.96
C ARG A 73 -5.08 0.01 13.64
N GLU A 74 -5.86 -0.26 14.69
CA GLU A 74 -7.27 -0.58 14.54
C GLU A 74 -8.04 0.68 14.13
N THR A 75 -9.07 0.48 13.32
CA THR A 75 -9.96 1.55 12.85
C THR A 75 -11.39 1.07 12.92
N ALA A 76 -12.28 1.96 13.34
CA ALA A 76 -13.72 1.80 13.23
C ALA A 76 -14.28 3.03 12.50
N TYR A 77 -15.20 2.83 11.56
CA TYR A 77 -15.90 3.94 10.92
C TYR A 77 -17.30 3.53 10.46
N GLU A 78 -18.23 4.49 10.47
CA GLU A 78 -19.60 4.26 9.99
C GLU A 78 -19.65 4.24 8.47
N LYS A 79 -20.32 3.23 7.91
CA LYS A 79 -20.63 3.15 6.49
C LYS A 79 -21.98 2.47 6.30
N ASN A 80 -22.90 3.13 5.63
CA ASN A 80 -24.25 2.61 5.35
C ASN A 80 -25.05 2.21 6.61
N GLY A 81 -24.83 2.89 7.74
CA GLY A 81 -25.51 2.58 9.01
C GLY A 81 -24.90 1.43 9.80
N GLU A 82 -23.75 0.89 9.37
CA GLU A 82 -23.00 -0.13 10.09
C GLU A 82 -21.60 0.37 10.47
N THR A 83 -21.15 0.01 11.67
CA THR A 83 -19.76 0.23 12.11
C THR A 83 -18.83 -0.79 11.47
N VAL A 84 -17.93 -0.32 10.61
CA VAL A 84 -16.91 -1.16 9.96
C VAL A 84 -15.62 -1.13 10.79
N TYR A 85 -15.25 -2.29 11.33
CA TYR A 85 -13.96 -2.50 11.99
C TYR A 85 -12.91 -2.98 10.99
N GLY A 86 -11.67 -2.57 11.17
CA GLY A 86 -10.55 -2.99 10.34
C GLY A 86 -9.19 -2.63 10.92
N VAL A 87 -8.14 -3.08 10.25
CA VAL A 87 -6.76 -2.78 10.58
C VAL A 87 -6.11 -2.06 9.40
N THR A 88 -5.40 -0.96 9.67
CA THR A 88 -4.70 -0.18 8.65
C THR A 88 -3.24 0.06 9.03
N LEU A 89 -2.39 0.27 8.01
CA LEU A 89 -1.11 0.92 8.21
C LEU A 89 -1.29 2.44 8.18
N ALA A 90 -1.28 3.06 9.36
CA ALA A 90 -1.27 4.51 9.50
C ALA A 90 0.13 5.04 9.16
N ALA A 91 0.30 5.55 7.95
CA ALA A 91 1.60 5.94 7.43
C ALA A 91 1.85 7.44 7.55
N ASN A 92 3.07 7.78 7.95
CA ASN A 92 3.54 9.15 8.03
C ASN A 92 4.25 9.55 6.74
N THR A 93 4.88 8.58 6.08
CA THR A 93 5.64 8.76 4.84
C THR A 93 5.26 7.71 3.81
N LEU A 94 5.18 8.13 2.56
CA LEU A 94 4.99 7.27 1.40
C LEU A 94 5.99 7.70 0.32
N ASP A 95 6.66 6.74 -0.29
CA ASP A 95 7.65 6.96 -1.35
C ASP A 95 7.28 6.11 -2.59
N ASP A 96 7.55 6.60 -3.80
CA ASP A 96 7.36 5.87 -5.06
C ASP A 96 8.70 5.44 -5.67
N TYR A 97 8.86 4.14 -5.88
CA TYR A 97 10.06 3.49 -6.42
C TYR A 97 9.91 3.06 -7.88
N THR A 98 8.78 3.36 -8.53
CA THR A 98 8.48 2.89 -9.89
C THR A 98 9.58 3.26 -10.88
N ARG A 99 10.06 4.50 -10.85
CA ARG A 99 11.14 4.97 -11.74
C ARG A 99 12.47 4.27 -11.45
N ALA A 100 12.81 4.06 -10.18
CA ALA A 100 14.04 3.40 -9.79
C ALA A 100 14.09 1.94 -10.28
N VAL A 101 12.97 1.22 -10.16
CA VAL A 101 12.87 -0.17 -10.66
C VAL A 101 12.95 -0.22 -12.18
N ARG A 102 12.23 0.66 -12.90
CA ARG A 102 12.32 0.74 -14.37
C ARG A 102 13.76 0.93 -14.85
N ASN A 103 14.51 1.82 -14.21
CA ASN A 103 15.91 2.08 -14.57
C ASN A 103 16.82 0.88 -14.26
N ALA A 104 16.60 0.19 -13.14
CA ALA A 104 17.34 -1.01 -12.79
C ALA A 104 17.08 -2.17 -13.76
N ASP A 105 15.83 -2.36 -14.19
CA ASP A 105 15.45 -3.38 -15.17
C ASP A 105 16.04 -3.07 -16.56
N ALA A 106 16.05 -1.81 -16.97
CA ALA A 106 16.67 -1.38 -18.23
C ALA A 106 18.19 -1.66 -18.25
N LYS A 107 18.88 -1.45 -17.12
CA LYS A 107 20.32 -1.71 -17.00
C LYS A 107 20.68 -3.20 -16.99
N LYS A 108 19.75 -4.09 -16.62
CA LYS A 108 19.95 -5.55 -16.64
C LYS A 108 19.72 -6.19 -18.01
N ARG A 109 19.09 -5.46 -18.95
CA ARG A 109 18.78 -5.94 -20.31
C ARG A 109 19.84 -5.56 -21.35
N ASN A 110 20.81 -4.74 -20.97
CA ASN A 110 22.03 -4.41 -21.73
C ASN A 110 23.22 -5.12 -21.09
#